data_AF-A0A382G971-F1
#
_entry.id   AF-A0A382G971-F1
#
_cell.length_a   1.000
_cell.length_b   1.000
_cell.length_c   1.000
_cell.angle_alpha   90.00
_cell.angle_beta   90.00
_cell.angle_gamma   90.00
#
_symmetry.space_group_name_H-M   'P 1'
#
loop_
_entity.id
_entity.type
_entity.pdbx_description
1 polymer ?
#
loop_
_entity_poly.entity_id
_entity_poly.type
_entity_poly.pdbx_seq_one_letter_code
_entity_poly.pdbx_strand_id
1 'polypeptide(L)'
;MQDLISLQKNKKKPCVYSLEPGGQLEWASSPFVSLHEISSQWNDHLIQLEKLCDDNKILPIDFALDPVYLPGEVDLINMKKYHFMNDRFKSSGSHGLWMMRNSTSVQVNIDMVCKSDGENMAFIADCLQPFCSFLFSHVPFIREESVESKNYRLHVWNNTDIFRCGHLFDHGINQNQNLIESFIDYMLGVPAIFIINKESTITEYEGALGKWLHLLNEKNCLTSEHVHLALHQIFTHVRFKHVLEVRGADRPPFGYELAPAAFWCGLLTAEGVQKQLLKMVSRWSKNDRLLLNRAA
;
A
#
# COMPACT_ATOMS: atom_id res chain seq x y z
N MET A 1 -12.23 -6.00 -16.70
CA MET A 1 -10.87 -6.52 -16.37
C MET A 1 -10.29 -7.41 -17.46
N GLN A 2 -10.97 -8.46 -17.92
CA GLN A 2 -10.40 -9.38 -18.94
C GLN A 2 -10.02 -8.65 -20.24
N ASP A 3 -10.83 -7.67 -20.66
CA ASP A 3 -10.53 -6.84 -21.83
C ASP A 3 -9.24 -6.03 -21.64
N LEU A 4 -9.05 -5.38 -20.49
CA LEU A 4 -7.82 -4.64 -20.15
C LEU A 4 -6.58 -5.55 -20.17
N ILE A 5 -6.69 -6.77 -19.62
CA ILE A 5 -5.60 -7.76 -19.66
C ILE A 5 -5.30 -8.18 -21.10
N SER A 6 -6.34 -8.36 -21.93
CA SER A 6 -6.18 -8.76 -23.32
C SER A 6 -5.40 -7.71 -24.13
N LEU A 7 -5.60 -6.41 -23.83
CA LEU A 7 -4.91 -5.29 -24.46
C LEU A 7 -3.41 -5.25 -24.14
N GLN A 8 -2.94 -5.99 -23.15
CA GLN A 8 -1.52 -6.07 -22.78
C GLN A 8 -0.75 -7.19 -23.50
N LYS A 9 -1.42 -8.18 -24.10
CA LYS A 9 -0.81 -9.44 -24.59
C LYS A 9 0.35 -9.27 -25.58
N ASN A 10 0.42 -8.15 -26.29
CA ASN A 10 1.45 -7.88 -27.29
C ASN A 10 2.37 -6.68 -26.93
N LYS A 11 2.24 -6.11 -25.72
CA LYS A 11 3.10 -4.99 -25.31
C LYS A 11 4.45 -5.50 -24.82
N LYS A 12 5.53 -4.86 -25.26
CA LYS A 12 6.92 -5.18 -24.86
C LYS A 12 7.17 -4.97 -23.35
N LYS A 13 6.48 -4.00 -22.75
CA LYS A 13 6.44 -3.72 -21.31
C LYS A 13 4.96 -3.60 -20.88
N PRO A 14 4.30 -4.70 -20.51
CA PRO A 14 2.90 -4.68 -20.15
C PRO A 14 2.71 -4.09 -18.75
N CYS A 15 1.67 -3.28 -18.57
CA CYS A 15 1.19 -2.94 -17.23
C CYS A 15 0.43 -4.13 -16.62
N VAL A 16 0.24 -4.11 -15.31
CA VAL A 16 -0.48 -5.14 -14.57
C VAL A 16 -1.84 -4.60 -14.15
N TYR A 17 -2.86 -5.43 -14.26
CA TYR A 17 -4.20 -5.15 -13.76
C TYR A 17 -4.56 -6.19 -12.70
N SER A 18 -5.19 -5.73 -11.62
CA SER A 18 -5.73 -6.59 -10.59
C SER A 18 -7.04 -6.00 -10.05
N LEU A 19 -7.72 -6.75 -9.19
CA LEU A 19 -8.88 -6.26 -8.47
C LEU A 19 -8.65 -6.36 -6.97
N GLU A 20 -8.96 -5.26 -6.28
CA GLU A 20 -9.01 -5.18 -4.83
C GLU A 20 -10.33 -5.77 -4.29
N PRO A 21 -10.45 -6.03 -2.97
CA PRO A 21 -11.56 -6.83 -2.42
C PRO A 21 -12.97 -6.33 -2.77
N GLY A 22 -13.18 -5.02 -2.89
CA GLY A 22 -14.47 -4.40 -3.23
C GLY A 22 -14.71 -4.19 -4.72
N GLY A 23 -13.87 -4.75 -5.61
CA GLY A 23 -14.01 -4.52 -7.04
C GLY A 23 -13.26 -3.31 -7.58
N GLN A 24 -12.49 -2.62 -6.75
CA GLN A 24 -11.67 -1.50 -7.20
C GLN A 24 -10.62 -2.02 -8.21
N LEU A 25 -10.51 -1.32 -9.33
CA LEU A 25 -9.54 -1.63 -10.38
C LEU A 25 -8.15 -1.13 -9.96
N GLU A 26 -7.21 -2.06 -9.79
CA GLU A 26 -5.81 -1.71 -9.62
C GLU A 26 -5.11 -1.70 -10.98
N TRP A 27 -4.34 -0.64 -11.22
CA TRP A 27 -3.38 -0.55 -12.30
C TRP A 27 -1.98 -0.36 -11.72
N ALA A 28 -1.04 -1.17 -12.18
CA ALA A 28 0.37 -1.01 -11.84
C ALA A 28 1.20 -0.88 -13.12
N SER A 29 2.02 0.16 -13.19
CA SER A 29 2.91 0.37 -14.32
C SER A 29 3.95 -0.74 -14.43
N SER A 30 4.56 -0.88 -15.60
CA SER A 30 5.87 -1.53 -15.68
C SER A 30 6.91 -0.69 -14.91
N PRO A 31 8.05 -1.27 -14.47
CA PRO A 31 9.14 -0.49 -13.90
C PRO A 31 9.79 0.38 -14.98
N PHE A 32 10.00 1.65 -14.63
CA PHE A 32 10.63 2.66 -15.50
C PHE A 32 11.56 3.55 -14.70
N VAL A 33 12.57 4.10 -15.37
CA VAL A 33 13.48 5.08 -14.78
C VAL A 33 12.85 6.47 -14.76
N SER A 34 12.04 6.79 -15.77
CA SER A 34 11.42 8.10 -15.93
C SER A 34 9.93 8.08 -15.62
N LEU A 35 9.47 9.05 -14.82
CA LEU A 35 8.04 9.31 -14.61
C LEU A 35 7.32 9.65 -15.93
N HIS A 36 8.03 10.15 -16.95
CA HIS A 36 7.44 10.41 -18.26
C HIS A 36 7.06 9.10 -18.99
N GLU A 37 7.82 8.03 -18.80
CA GLU A 37 7.48 6.71 -19.37
C GLU A 37 6.25 6.13 -18.65
N ILE A 38 6.18 6.27 -17.32
CA ILE A 38 4.98 5.91 -16.54
C ILE A 38 3.78 6.73 -17.01
N SER A 39 3.96 8.04 -17.22
CA SER A 39 2.91 8.93 -17.74
C SER A 39 2.41 8.51 -19.11
N SER A 40 3.31 8.15 -20.02
CA SER A 40 2.91 7.63 -21.33
C SER A 40 2.09 6.34 -21.20
N GLN A 41 2.50 5.41 -20.32
CA GLN A 41 1.76 4.16 -20.11
C GLN A 41 0.42 4.38 -19.38
N TRP A 42 0.35 5.38 -18.50
CA TRP A 42 -0.87 5.81 -17.83
C TRP A 42 -1.88 6.41 -18.83
N ASN A 43 -1.43 7.26 -19.75
CA ASN A 43 -2.28 7.83 -20.79
C ASN A 43 -2.85 6.74 -21.71
N ASP A 44 -2.03 5.75 -22.09
CA ASP A 44 -2.51 4.57 -22.81
C ASP A 44 -3.60 3.83 -22.03
N HIS A 45 -3.44 3.69 -20.71
CA HIS A 45 -4.43 3.07 -19.84
C HIS A 45 -5.73 3.88 -19.81
N LEU A 46 -5.66 5.20 -19.66
CA LEU A 46 -6.85 6.08 -19.60
C LEU A 46 -7.68 5.97 -20.88
N ILE A 47 -7.05 6.01 -22.06
CA ILE A 47 -7.76 5.85 -23.35
C ILE A 47 -8.48 4.50 -23.43
N GLN A 48 -7.83 3.43 -22.94
CA GLN A 48 -8.42 2.09 -22.92
C GLN A 48 -9.56 1.98 -21.90
N LEU A 49 -9.39 2.57 -20.72
CA LEU A 49 -10.38 2.57 -19.66
C LEU A 49 -11.62 3.35 -20.08
N GLU A 50 -11.46 4.57 -20.60
CA GLU A 50 -12.55 5.43 -21.09
C GLU A 50 -13.40 4.70 -22.14
N LYS A 51 -12.75 4.13 -23.16
CA LYS A 51 -13.45 3.35 -24.19
C LYS A 51 -14.24 2.19 -23.59
N LEU A 52 -13.63 1.41 -22.69
CA LEU A 52 -14.32 0.27 -22.06
C LEU A 52 -15.46 0.74 -21.16
N CYS A 53 -15.30 1.86 -20.48
CA CYS A 53 -16.34 2.48 -19.67
C CYS A 53 -17.54 2.90 -20.53
N ASP A 54 -17.29 3.54 -21.67
CA ASP A 54 -18.32 3.92 -22.65
C ASP A 54 -19.06 2.70 -23.21
N ASP A 55 -18.31 1.69 -23.67
CA ASP A 55 -18.86 0.45 -24.25
C ASP A 55 -19.78 -0.28 -23.25
N ASN A 56 -19.48 -0.17 -21.95
CA ASN A 56 -20.22 -0.83 -20.87
C ASN A 56 -21.18 0.10 -20.11
N LYS A 57 -21.27 1.39 -20.47
CA LYS A 57 -22.11 2.41 -19.80
C LYS A 57 -21.82 2.53 -18.30
N ILE A 58 -20.55 2.48 -17.93
CA ILE A 58 -20.07 2.69 -16.56
C ILE A 58 -19.18 3.92 -16.49
N LEU A 59 -19.01 4.49 -15.30
CA LEU A 59 -18.16 5.66 -15.06
C LEU A 59 -17.10 5.33 -14.02
N PRO A 60 -15.81 5.60 -14.29
CA PRO A 60 -14.78 5.51 -13.28
C PRO A 60 -14.87 6.71 -12.33
N ILE A 61 -14.56 6.48 -11.06
CA ILE A 61 -14.47 7.53 -10.02
C ILE A 61 -13.05 7.53 -9.42
N ASP A 62 -12.62 8.69 -8.93
CA ASP A 62 -11.27 8.97 -8.45
C ASP A 62 -11.17 9.18 -6.94
N PHE A 63 -12.24 8.94 -6.19
CA PHE A 63 -12.24 9.11 -4.74
C PHE A 63 -11.34 8.09 -4.02
N ALA A 64 -10.64 8.55 -2.98
CA ALA A 64 -9.82 7.69 -2.14
C ALA A 64 -10.63 6.80 -1.18
N LEU A 65 -11.90 7.13 -0.99
CA LEU A 65 -12.91 6.30 -0.33
C LEU A 65 -14.24 6.39 -1.09
N ASP A 66 -14.97 5.28 -1.16
CA ASP A 66 -16.32 5.25 -1.75
C ASP A 66 -17.22 6.30 -1.07
N PRO A 67 -17.75 7.27 -1.82
CA PRO A 67 -18.54 8.36 -1.25
C PRO A 67 -19.98 7.97 -0.93
N VAL A 68 -20.49 6.86 -1.48
CA VAL A 68 -21.92 6.47 -1.42
C VAL A 68 -22.12 5.28 -0.50
N TYR A 69 -21.41 4.18 -0.77
CA TYR A 69 -21.72 2.89 -0.17
C TYR A 69 -20.93 2.62 1.10
N LEU A 70 -21.60 2.01 2.08
CA LEU A 70 -20.94 1.41 3.23
C LEU A 70 -20.24 0.10 2.83
N PRO A 71 -19.25 -0.38 3.61
CA PRO A 71 -18.54 -1.63 3.30
C PRO A 71 -19.46 -2.86 3.20
N GLY A 72 -20.57 -2.87 3.96
CA GLY A 72 -21.54 -3.95 3.93
C GLY A 72 -22.41 -3.97 2.67
N GLU A 73 -22.44 -2.87 1.91
CA GLU A 73 -23.21 -2.70 0.67
C GLU A 73 -22.36 -2.96 -0.58
N VAL A 74 -21.04 -3.04 -0.41
CA VAL A 74 -20.10 -3.39 -1.48
C VAL A 74 -19.83 -4.91 -1.44
N ASP A 75 -20.09 -5.56 -2.57
CA ASP A 75 -19.82 -6.98 -2.76
C ASP A 75 -18.33 -7.30 -2.59
N LEU A 76 -18.04 -8.44 -1.95
CA LEU A 76 -16.69 -8.96 -1.84
C LEU A 76 -16.38 -9.85 -3.03
N ILE A 77 -15.31 -9.57 -3.78
CA ILE A 77 -14.86 -10.46 -4.85
C ILE A 77 -14.61 -11.86 -4.27
N ASN A 78 -15.09 -12.88 -4.99
CA ASN A 78 -14.98 -14.27 -4.59
C ASN A 78 -13.55 -14.84 -4.76
N MET A 79 -12.63 -14.41 -3.89
CA MET A 79 -11.28 -14.94 -3.77
C MET A 79 -11.01 -15.37 -2.33
N LYS A 80 -10.46 -16.58 -2.16
CA LYS A 80 -10.25 -17.20 -0.84
C LYS A 80 -9.45 -16.31 0.13
N LYS A 81 -8.39 -15.63 -0.36
CA LYS A 81 -7.60 -14.67 0.45
C LYS A 81 -8.44 -13.52 1.00
N TYR A 82 -9.40 -13.02 0.22
CA TYR A 82 -10.23 -11.89 0.62
C TYR A 82 -11.28 -12.31 1.65
N HIS A 83 -11.77 -13.55 1.60
CA HIS A 83 -12.62 -14.09 2.67
C HIS A 83 -11.86 -14.20 4.01
N PHE A 84 -10.63 -14.73 4.00
CA PHE A 84 -9.80 -14.78 5.21
C PHE A 84 -9.47 -13.38 5.76
N MET A 85 -9.13 -12.43 4.88
CA MET A 85 -8.93 -11.04 5.29
C MET A 85 -10.20 -10.45 5.90
N ASN A 86 -11.34 -10.61 5.23
CA ASN A 86 -12.64 -10.11 5.69
C ASN A 86 -12.97 -10.63 7.10
N ASP A 87 -12.78 -11.93 7.35
CA ASP A 87 -13.07 -12.52 8.65
C ASP A 87 -12.09 -12.06 9.73
N ARG A 88 -10.80 -11.94 9.40
CA ARG A 88 -9.79 -11.38 10.30
C ARG A 88 -10.15 -9.94 10.72
N PHE A 89 -10.51 -9.10 9.75
CA PHE A 89 -10.78 -7.68 9.98
C PHE A 89 -12.09 -7.39 10.72
N LYS A 90 -12.95 -8.38 10.96
CA LYS A 90 -14.08 -8.25 11.89
C LYS A 90 -13.65 -8.11 13.35
N SER A 91 -12.43 -8.54 13.70
CA SER A 91 -11.95 -8.63 15.08
C SER A 91 -10.64 -7.87 15.36
N SER A 92 -9.89 -7.47 14.35
CA SER A 92 -8.59 -6.79 14.52
C SER A 92 -8.68 -5.27 14.68
N GLY A 93 -9.81 -4.67 14.33
CA GLY A 93 -10.02 -3.23 14.33
C GLY A 93 -11.46 -2.86 13.96
N SER A 94 -11.75 -1.58 13.84
CA SER A 94 -13.10 -1.06 13.56
C SER A 94 -13.34 -0.72 12.09
N HIS A 95 -12.28 -0.56 11.28
CA HIS A 95 -12.38 -0.04 9.91
C HIS A 95 -11.78 -0.96 8.84
N GLY A 96 -11.40 -2.20 9.17
CA GLY A 96 -10.77 -3.07 8.18
C GLY A 96 -11.67 -3.42 6.98
N LEU A 97 -13.00 -3.44 7.15
CA LEU A 97 -13.92 -3.61 6.02
C LEU A 97 -13.92 -2.39 5.08
N TRP A 98 -13.85 -1.17 5.63
CA TRP A 98 -13.68 0.06 4.83
C TRP A 98 -12.39 0.04 4.02
N MET A 99 -11.28 -0.33 4.67
CA MET A 99 -9.98 -0.46 4.01
C MET A 99 -10.07 -1.41 2.81
N MET A 100 -10.67 -2.58 3.00
CA MET A 100 -10.76 -3.60 1.96
C MET A 100 -11.66 -3.20 0.78
N ARG A 101 -12.85 -2.68 1.08
CA ARG A 101 -13.94 -2.62 0.08
C ARG A 101 -14.16 -1.23 -0.51
N ASN A 102 -13.75 -0.18 0.18
CA ASN A 102 -14.13 1.18 -0.18
C ASN A 102 -12.93 2.07 -0.48
N SER A 103 -11.70 1.69 -0.14
CA SER A 103 -10.55 2.58 -0.27
C SER A 103 -9.78 2.40 -1.58
N THR A 104 -9.18 3.49 -2.07
CA THR A 104 -8.20 3.50 -3.18
C THR A 104 -7.00 4.37 -2.82
N SER A 105 -5.88 4.20 -3.52
CA SER A 105 -4.62 4.90 -3.20
C SER A 105 -3.69 4.95 -4.41
N VAL A 106 -2.69 5.84 -4.35
CA VAL A 106 -1.50 5.76 -5.20
C VAL A 106 -0.32 5.32 -4.35
N GLN A 107 0.32 4.23 -4.75
CA GLN A 107 1.48 3.67 -4.06
C GLN A 107 2.69 3.72 -4.99
N VAL A 108 3.86 4.03 -4.42
CA VAL A 108 5.11 4.19 -5.18
C VAL A 108 6.05 3.06 -4.81
N ASN A 109 6.51 2.31 -5.80
CA ASN A 109 7.52 1.26 -5.64
C ASN A 109 8.85 1.78 -6.18
N ILE A 110 9.91 1.77 -5.36
CA ILE A 110 11.23 2.31 -5.69
C ILE A 110 12.28 1.21 -5.48
N ASP A 111 13.13 1.01 -6.48
CA ASP A 111 14.27 0.10 -6.38
C ASP A 111 15.30 0.61 -5.37
N MET A 112 15.91 -0.30 -4.62
CA MET A 112 16.96 0.01 -3.65
C MET A 112 18.33 -0.28 -4.26
N VAL A 113 19.24 0.68 -4.22
CA VAL A 113 20.61 0.49 -4.77
C VAL A 113 21.47 -0.35 -3.83
N CYS A 114 21.26 -0.19 -2.52
CA CYS A 114 21.91 -0.96 -1.48
C CYS A 114 21.07 -0.94 -0.21
N LYS A 115 21.46 -1.73 0.79
CA LYS A 115 20.76 -1.80 2.08
C LYS A 115 20.56 -0.42 2.72
N SER A 116 21.64 0.35 2.87
CA SER A 116 21.59 1.67 3.52
C SER A 116 20.73 2.69 2.76
N ASP A 117 20.68 2.58 1.43
CA ASP A 117 19.82 3.43 0.60
C ASP A 117 18.34 3.14 0.88
N GLY A 118 17.95 1.86 0.86
CA GLY A 118 16.58 1.44 1.22
C GLY A 118 16.18 1.83 2.64
N GLU A 119 17.07 1.66 3.61
CA GLU A 119 16.83 2.06 5.00
C GLU A 119 16.65 3.57 5.17
N ASN A 120 17.46 4.38 4.49
CA ASN A 120 17.34 5.84 4.52
C ASN A 120 16.03 6.28 3.86
N MET A 121 15.70 5.74 2.69
CA MET A 121 14.44 6.05 2.01
C MET A 121 13.24 5.68 2.86
N ALA A 122 13.25 4.51 3.49
CA ALA A 122 12.17 4.06 4.35
C ALA A 122 11.98 4.94 5.57
N PHE A 123 13.09 5.32 6.23
CA PHE A 123 13.04 6.20 7.39
C PHE A 123 12.48 7.57 7.02
N ILE A 124 12.97 8.19 5.93
CA ILE A 124 12.49 9.48 5.43
C ILE A 124 11.01 9.39 5.05
N ALA A 125 10.59 8.36 4.33
CA ALA A 125 9.20 8.19 3.92
C ALA A 125 8.27 8.04 5.13
N ASP A 126 8.69 7.29 6.15
CA ASP A 126 7.93 7.12 7.39
C ASP A 126 7.86 8.43 8.21
N CYS A 127 8.94 9.24 8.21
CA CYS A 127 8.95 10.58 8.80
C CYS A 127 7.96 11.53 8.11
N LEU A 128 7.96 11.51 6.77
CA LEU A 128 7.27 12.50 5.96
C LEU A 128 5.85 12.08 5.57
N GLN A 129 5.43 10.86 5.94
CA GLN A 129 4.09 10.37 5.66
C GLN A 129 2.98 11.33 6.12
N PRO A 130 3.05 11.99 7.29
CA PRO A 130 2.02 12.94 7.73
C PRO A 130 1.77 14.06 6.71
N PHE A 131 2.85 14.59 6.12
CA PHE A 131 2.77 15.63 5.09
C PHE A 131 2.19 15.10 3.78
N CYS A 132 2.56 13.88 3.40
CA CYS A 132 1.98 13.21 2.22
C CYS A 132 0.48 13.01 2.39
N SER A 133 0.05 12.50 3.53
CA SER A 133 -1.36 12.24 3.83
C SER A 133 -2.16 13.54 3.82
N PHE A 134 -1.62 14.61 4.43
CA PHE A 134 -2.26 15.92 4.39
C PHE A 134 -2.36 16.49 2.96
N LEU A 135 -1.25 16.49 2.22
CA LEU A 135 -1.18 17.07 0.88
C LEU A 135 -2.10 16.38 -0.12
N PHE A 136 -2.22 15.05 -0.03
CA PHE A 136 -2.96 14.25 -1.00
C PHE A 136 -4.37 13.86 -0.52
N SER A 137 -4.82 14.29 0.65
CA SER A 137 -6.13 13.89 1.20
C SER A 137 -7.25 14.12 0.18
N HIS A 138 -7.97 13.05 -0.15
CA HIS A 138 -8.99 13.07 -1.21
C HIS A 138 -10.22 12.24 -0.85
N VAL A 139 -10.79 12.54 0.32
CA VAL A 139 -12.05 11.96 0.81
C VAL A 139 -13.01 13.09 1.17
N PRO A 140 -13.69 13.70 0.18
CA PRO A 140 -14.62 14.79 0.45
C PRO A 140 -15.96 14.32 1.01
N PHE A 141 -16.38 13.08 0.75
CA PHE A 141 -17.70 12.57 1.13
C PHE A 141 -17.67 11.16 1.69
N ILE A 142 -18.58 10.87 2.62
CA ILE A 142 -18.93 9.53 3.11
C ILE A 142 -20.43 9.48 3.31
N ARG A 143 -21.09 8.47 2.75
CA ARG A 143 -22.55 8.35 2.72
C ARG A 143 -23.21 9.65 2.22
N GLU A 144 -22.64 10.23 1.17
CA GLU A 144 -23.11 11.47 0.55
C GLU A 144 -23.02 12.72 1.46
N GLU A 145 -22.44 12.60 2.66
CA GLU A 145 -22.21 13.69 3.59
C GLU A 145 -20.76 14.18 3.54
N SER A 146 -20.55 15.49 3.65
CA SER A 146 -19.22 16.08 3.65
C SER A 146 -18.40 15.57 4.83
N VAL A 147 -17.22 15.04 4.54
CA VAL A 147 -16.20 14.79 5.56
C VAL A 147 -15.59 16.14 5.90
N GLU A 148 -15.72 16.58 7.15
CA GLU A 148 -15.29 17.92 7.56
C GLU A 148 -13.78 18.16 7.40
N SER A 149 -12.99 17.84 8.42
CA SER A 149 -11.56 18.20 8.52
C SER A 149 -10.67 16.98 8.73
N LYS A 150 -11.20 15.77 8.52
CA LYS A 150 -10.49 14.53 8.81
C LYS A 150 -9.97 13.91 7.53
N ASN A 151 -8.69 13.56 7.55
CA ASN A 151 -8.11 12.68 6.56
C ASN A 151 -8.65 11.25 6.73
N TYR A 152 -9.84 11.00 6.18
CA TYR A 152 -10.63 9.84 6.61
C TYR A 152 -10.05 8.52 6.13
N ARG A 153 -9.41 8.48 4.96
CA ARG A 153 -8.70 7.26 4.52
C ARG A 153 -7.55 6.94 5.49
N LEU A 154 -6.78 7.93 5.93
CA LEU A 154 -5.76 7.70 6.97
C LEU A 154 -6.39 7.19 8.28
N HIS A 155 -7.52 7.76 8.70
CA HIS A 155 -8.27 7.27 9.86
C HIS A 155 -8.68 5.79 9.71
N VAL A 156 -9.17 5.39 8.53
CA VAL A 156 -9.52 3.99 8.22
C VAL A 156 -8.30 3.07 8.38
N TRP A 157 -7.15 3.45 7.82
CA TRP A 157 -5.92 2.65 7.93
C TRP A 157 -5.40 2.54 9.36
N ASN A 158 -5.44 3.63 10.13
CA ASN A 158 -5.02 3.64 11.54
C ASN A 158 -5.92 2.78 12.44
N ASN A 159 -7.15 2.49 12.01
CA ASN A 159 -8.13 1.69 12.76
C ASN A 159 -8.45 0.33 12.12
N THR A 160 -7.59 -0.15 11.21
CA THR A 160 -7.76 -1.43 10.50
C THR A 160 -7.21 -2.62 11.28
N ASP A 161 -5.92 -2.60 11.62
CA ASP A 161 -5.26 -3.64 12.42
C ASP A 161 -3.95 -3.08 12.99
N ILE A 162 -3.89 -2.96 14.31
CA ILE A 162 -2.76 -2.39 15.05
C ILE A 162 -1.45 -3.15 14.85
N PHE A 163 -1.48 -4.44 14.50
CA PHE A 163 -0.26 -5.23 14.33
C PHE A 163 0.42 -5.02 12.98
N ARG A 164 -0.31 -4.53 11.97
CA ARG A 164 0.18 -4.47 10.58
C ARG A 164 0.06 -3.12 9.90
N CYS A 165 -0.66 -2.16 10.49
CA CYS A 165 -0.89 -0.84 9.90
C CYS A 165 -0.08 0.25 10.63
N GLY A 166 -0.16 1.49 10.15
CA GLY A 166 0.46 2.65 10.77
C GLY A 166 1.92 2.87 10.36
N HIS A 167 2.64 3.64 11.17
CA HIS A 167 4.03 3.98 10.92
C HIS A 167 4.95 2.85 11.37
N LEU A 168 6.14 2.76 10.77
CA LEU A 168 7.24 1.94 11.30
C LEU A 168 7.56 2.36 12.76
N PHE A 169 7.43 3.66 13.05
CA PHE A 169 7.53 4.23 14.39
C PHE A 169 6.68 3.52 15.44
N ASP A 170 5.43 3.19 15.09
CA ASP A 170 4.44 2.61 16.01
C ASP A 170 4.83 1.17 16.40
N HIS A 171 5.67 0.55 15.57
CA HIS A 171 6.24 -0.79 15.77
C HIS A 171 7.63 -0.75 16.40
N GLY A 172 8.04 0.39 16.97
CA GLY A 172 9.32 0.56 17.66
C GLY A 172 10.50 0.88 16.74
N ILE A 173 10.28 1.00 15.43
CA ILE A 173 11.32 1.24 14.44
C ILE A 173 11.48 2.76 14.25
N ASN A 174 12.43 3.37 14.97
CA ASN A 174 12.58 4.82 15.08
C ASN A 174 13.94 5.37 14.64
N GLN A 175 14.75 4.55 13.99
CA GLN A 175 16.06 4.93 13.45
C GLN A 175 16.28 4.25 12.11
N ASN A 176 17.09 4.86 11.25
CA ASN A 176 17.45 4.31 9.94
C ASN A 176 18.49 3.18 10.02
N GLN A 177 19.39 3.19 11.01
CA GLN A 177 20.42 2.15 11.14
C GLN A 177 19.78 0.78 11.48
N ASN A 178 20.05 -0.24 10.66
CA ASN A 178 19.50 -1.60 10.79
C ASN A 178 17.96 -1.62 10.80
N LEU A 179 17.35 -0.69 10.06
CA LEU A 179 15.91 -0.58 9.93
C LEU A 179 15.33 -1.82 9.24
N ILE A 180 16.02 -2.40 8.24
CA ILE A 180 15.55 -3.62 7.57
C ILE A 180 15.52 -4.80 8.54
N GLU A 181 16.54 -5.00 9.37
CA GLU A 181 16.52 -6.04 10.40
C GLU A 181 15.38 -5.81 11.40
N SER A 182 15.22 -4.56 11.87
CA SER A 182 14.14 -4.21 12.80
C SER A 182 12.75 -4.47 12.19
N PHE A 183 12.60 -4.21 10.89
CA PHE A 183 11.38 -4.51 10.14
C PHE A 183 11.14 -6.02 10.01
N ILE A 184 12.19 -6.82 9.77
CA ILE A 184 12.10 -8.28 9.73
C ILE A 184 11.66 -8.81 11.10
N ASP A 185 12.30 -8.39 12.19
CA ASP A 185 11.97 -8.81 13.55
C ASP A 185 10.51 -8.48 13.91
N TYR A 186 10.08 -7.26 13.58
CA TYR A 186 8.69 -6.83 13.68
C TYR A 186 7.75 -7.76 12.87
N MET A 187 8.01 -7.95 11.58
CA MET A 187 7.17 -8.73 10.67
C MET A 187 7.02 -10.18 11.14
N LEU A 188 8.09 -10.80 11.65
CA LEU A 188 8.06 -12.15 12.18
C LEU A 188 7.12 -12.28 13.40
N GLY A 189 6.90 -11.20 14.14
CA GLY A 189 5.97 -11.14 15.28
C GLY A 189 4.49 -10.94 14.90
N VAL A 190 4.20 -10.51 13.65
CA VAL A 190 2.83 -10.17 13.23
C VAL A 190 1.98 -11.43 13.08
N PRO A 191 0.74 -11.48 13.64
CA PRO A 191 -0.19 -12.59 13.40
C PRO A 191 -0.51 -12.76 11.91
N ALA A 192 -0.41 -13.98 11.40
CA ALA A 192 -0.81 -14.30 10.04
C ALA A 192 -2.34 -14.11 9.88
N ILE A 193 -2.76 -13.65 8.71
CA ILE A 193 -4.16 -13.70 8.26
C ILE A 193 -4.41 -15.07 7.63
N PHE A 194 -3.48 -15.50 6.77
CA PHE A 194 -3.51 -16.77 6.07
C PHE A 194 -2.10 -17.20 5.70
N ILE A 195 -1.95 -18.48 5.36
CA ILE A 195 -0.71 -19.07 4.83
C ILE A 195 -1.00 -19.88 3.57
N ILE A 196 0.05 -20.30 2.88
CA ILE A 196 -0.05 -21.31 1.82
C ILE A 196 0.32 -22.67 2.40
N ASN A 197 -0.50 -23.69 2.13
CA ASN A 197 -0.26 -25.08 2.53
C ASN A 197 0.60 -25.82 1.49
N LYS A 198 0.91 -27.10 1.75
CA LYS A 198 1.72 -27.94 0.83
C LYS A 198 1.11 -28.12 -0.56
N GLU A 199 -0.20 -27.94 -0.70
CA GLU A 199 -0.92 -28.04 -1.97
C GLU A 199 -0.97 -26.70 -2.72
N SER A 200 -0.20 -25.71 -2.28
CA SER A 200 -0.21 -24.34 -2.82
C SER A 200 -1.56 -23.65 -2.68
N THR A 201 -2.34 -24.00 -1.65
CA THR A 201 -3.65 -23.39 -1.39
C THR A 201 -3.63 -22.52 -0.14
N ILE A 202 -4.39 -21.43 -0.19
CA ILE A 202 -4.52 -20.50 0.93
C ILE A 202 -5.36 -21.15 2.04
N THR A 203 -4.89 -21.11 3.27
CA THR A 203 -5.56 -21.67 4.44
C THR A 203 -5.38 -20.78 5.67
N GLU A 204 -6.27 -20.95 6.64
CA GLU A 204 -6.16 -20.33 7.96
C GLU A 204 -4.91 -20.82 8.71
N TYR A 205 -4.35 -19.94 9.53
CA TYR A 205 -3.25 -20.27 10.43
C TYR A 205 -3.31 -19.40 11.68
N GLU A 206 -3.44 -20.04 12.84
CA GLU A 206 -3.36 -19.37 14.12
C GLU A 206 -1.90 -19.27 14.58
N GLY A 207 -1.27 -18.13 14.34
CA GLY A 207 0.09 -17.87 14.80
C GLY A 207 0.74 -16.68 14.13
N ALA A 208 1.95 -16.34 14.60
CA ALA A 208 2.76 -15.30 13.99
C ALA A 208 3.38 -15.77 12.66
N LEU A 209 3.58 -14.85 11.73
CA LEU A 209 4.23 -15.12 10.44
C LEU A 209 5.60 -15.79 10.62
N GLY A 210 6.37 -15.37 11.63
CA GLY A 210 7.67 -15.96 11.93
C GLY A 210 7.60 -17.42 12.38
N LYS A 211 6.56 -17.82 13.13
CA LYS A 211 6.37 -19.24 13.49
C LYS A 211 6.11 -20.10 12.25
N TRP A 212 5.33 -19.59 11.31
CA TRP A 212 5.06 -20.26 10.05
C TRP A 212 6.34 -20.38 9.19
N LEU A 213 7.06 -19.27 9.00
CA LEU A 213 8.30 -19.28 8.21
C LEU A 213 9.38 -20.16 8.84
N HIS A 214 9.50 -20.17 10.17
CA HIS A 214 10.42 -21.03 10.88
C HIS A 214 10.10 -22.52 10.66
N LEU A 215 8.83 -22.91 10.76
CA LEU A 215 8.39 -24.28 10.50
C LEU A 215 8.71 -24.73 9.07
N LEU A 216 8.58 -23.83 8.08
CA LEU A 216 8.96 -24.12 6.69
C LEU A 216 10.48 -24.27 6.56
N ASN A 217 11.26 -23.45 7.26
CA ASN A 217 12.72 -23.51 7.26
C ASN A 217 13.24 -24.82 7.87
N GLU A 218 12.71 -25.24 9.03
CA GLU A 218 13.06 -26.52 9.66
C GLU A 218 12.78 -27.73 8.75
N LYS A 219 11.77 -27.61 7.90
CA LYS A 219 11.39 -28.62 6.91
C LYS A 219 12.13 -28.49 5.57
N ASN A 220 13.05 -27.53 5.44
CA ASN A 220 13.74 -27.19 4.19
C ASN A 220 12.78 -26.92 3.01
N CYS A 221 11.61 -26.35 3.28
CA CYS A 221 10.60 -26.01 2.27
C CYS A 221 10.26 -24.50 2.24
N LEU A 222 11.04 -23.67 2.94
CA LEU A 222 10.94 -22.21 2.83
C LEU A 222 11.35 -21.76 1.42
N THR A 223 10.56 -20.87 0.83
CA THR A 223 10.78 -20.34 -0.53
C THR A 223 10.57 -18.83 -0.52
N SER A 224 11.00 -18.14 -1.58
CA SER A 224 10.74 -16.71 -1.76
C SER A 224 9.25 -16.40 -1.80
N GLU A 225 8.42 -17.28 -2.36
CA GLU A 225 6.96 -17.13 -2.37
C GLU A 225 6.38 -17.05 -0.96
N HIS A 226 6.86 -17.89 -0.04
CA HIS A 226 6.44 -17.85 1.36
C HIS A 226 6.82 -16.52 2.04
N VAL A 227 8.05 -16.04 1.79
CA VAL A 227 8.53 -14.75 2.32
C VAL A 227 7.73 -13.60 1.74
N HIS A 228 7.47 -13.61 0.43
CA HIS A 228 6.62 -12.61 -0.21
C HIS A 228 5.21 -12.63 0.40
N LEU A 229 4.59 -13.80 0.56
CA LEU A 229 3.26 -13.91 1.17
C LEU A 229 3.21 -13.30 2.58
N ALA A 230 4.27 -13.48 3.38
CA ALA A 230 4.37 -12.86 4.70
C ALA A 230 4.47 -11.33 4.60
N LEU A 231 5.36 -10.82 3.74
CA LEU A 231 5.52 -9.37 3.50
C LEU A 231 4.23 -8.73 2.97
N HIS A 232 3.50 -9.42 2.10
CA HIS A 232 2.24 -8.95 1.54
C HIS A 232 1.13 -8.76 2.59
N GLN A 233 1.29 -9.32 3.79
CA GLN A 233 0.35 -9.17 4.91
C GLN A 233 0.71 -8.02 5.86
N ILE A 234 1.78 -7.27 5.59
CA ILE A 234 2.14 -6.04 6.32
C ILE A 234 1.61 -4.84 5.56
N PHE A 235 0.99 -3.88 6.25
CA PHE A 235 0.33 -2.71 5.65
C PHE A 235 0.75 -1.37 6.27
N THR A 236 1.97 -1.30 6.79
CA THR A 236 2.58 -0.05 7.27
C THR A 236 2.66 0.97 6.14
N HIS A 237 2.79 2.26 6.45
CA HIS A 237 2.89 3.31 5.43
C HIS A 237 4.09 3.15 4.49
N VAL A 238 5.12 2.47 4.97
CA VAL A 238 6.32 2.09 4.23
C VAL A 238 6.53 0.59 4.41
N ARG A 239 6.77 -0.14 3.32
CA ARG A 239 6.92 -1.60 3.35
C ARG A 239 8.07 -2.05 2.48
N PHE A 240 8.86 -2.99 2.99
CA PHE A 240 9.89 -3.66 2.19
C PHE A 240 9.34 -4.88 1.46
N LYS A 241 9.67 -4.97 0.19
CA LYS A 241 9.58 -6.17 -0.66
C LYS A 241 10.98 -6.41 -1.27
N HIS A 242 11.05 -6.83 -2.53
CA HIS A 242 12.25 -6.67 -3.33
C HIS A 242 12.50 -5.19 -3.74
N VAL A 243 11.52 -4.33 -3.48
CA VAL A 243 11.51 -2.86 -3.64
C VAL A 243 11.05 -2.21 -2.34
N LEU A 244 11.29 -0.91 -2.18
CA LEU A 244 10.62 -0.11 -1.16
C LEU A 244 9.27 0.35 -1.68
N GLU A 245 8.20 0.09 -0.94
CA GLU A 245 6.85 0.53 -1.27
C GLU A 245 6.37 1.62 -0.29
N VAL A 246 5.95 2.76 -0.81
CA VAL A 246 5.42 3.90 -0.06
C VAL A 246 3.92 4.05 -0.35
N ARG A 247 3.09 4.07 0.70
CA ARG A 247 1.64 3.74 0.61
C ARG A 247 0.69 4.82 1.14
N GLY A 248 1.25 5.93 1.63
CA GLY A 248 0.51 6.93 2.39
C GLY A 248 -0.51 7.75 1.59
N ALA A 249 -0.27 7.97 0.29
CA ALA A 249 -1.09 8.86 -0.51
C ALA A 249 -2.46 8.27 -0.85
N ASP A 250 -3.48 9.09 -0.67
CA ASP A 250 -4.80 8.90 -1.24
C ASP A 250 -4.73 8.93 -2.78
N ARG A 251 -5.76 8.39 -3.43
CA ARG A 251 -5.94 8.57 -4.88
C ARG A 251 -6.28 10.04 -5.14
N PRO A 252 -5.47 10.80 -5.90
CA PRO A 252 -5.80 12.19 -6.24
C PRO A 252 -6.99 12.27 -7.22
N PRO A 253 -7.50 13.46 -7.57
CA PRO A 253 -8.43 13.61 -8.69
C PRO A 253 -7.83 13.16 -10.04
N PHE A 254 -8.68 12.92 -11.02
CA PHE A 254 -8.27 12.64 -12.40
C PHE A 254 -7.32 13.71 -12.95
N GLY A 255 -6.20 13.28 -13.53
CA GLY A 255 -5.15 14.15 -14.06
C GLY A 255 -4.01 14.45 -13.09
N TYR A 256 -4.13 14.06 -11.81
CA TYR A 256 -3.10 14.27 -10.78
C TYR A 256 -2.48 12.98 -10.24
N GLU A 257 -2.73 11.83 -10.88
CA GLU A 257 -2.33 10.49 -10.40
C GLU A 257 -0.85 10.32 -10.15
N LEU A 258 -0.03 11.02 -10.94
CA LEU A 258 1.42 10.92 -10.84
C LEU A 258 2.00 11.90 -9.81
N ALA A 259 1.19 12.78 -9.21
CA ALA A 259 1.68 13.74 -8.23
C ALA A 259 2.29 13.06 -6.98
N PRO A 260 1.69 12.00 -6.39
CA PRO A 260 2.33 11.24 -5.31
C PRO A 260 3.64 10.57 -5.75
N ALA A 261 3.71 10.04 -6.98
CA ALA A 261 4.92 9.44 -7.53
C ALA A 261 6.03 10.48 -7.70
N ALA A 262 5.71 11.65 -8.28
CA ALA A 262 6.64 12.76 -8.43
C ALA A 262 7.14 13.29 -7.09
N PHE A 263 6.24 13.42 -6.11
CA PHE A 263 6.57 13.83 -4.75
C PHE A 263 7.59 12.87 -4.11
N TRP A 264 7.30 11.58 -4.08
CA TRP A 264 8.18 10.61 -3.42
C TRP A 264 9.49 10.38 -4.18
N CYS A 265 9.48 10.28 -5.51
CA CYS A 265 10.71 10.18 -6.28
C CYS A 265 11.59 11.43 -6.09
N GLY A 266 11.01 12.63 -6.14
CA GLY A 266 11.75 13.88 -5.91
C GLY A 266 12.41 13.96 -4.54
N LEU A 267 11.76 13.44 -3.49
CA LEU A 267 12.32 13.42 -2.13
C LEU A 267 13.34 12.31 -1.91
N LEU A 268 13.08 11.11 -2.45
CA LEU A 268 13.81 9.90 -2.08
C LEU A 268 14.97 9.57 -3.04
N THR A 269 14.87 9.94 -4.31
CA THR A 269 15.83 9.52 -5.36
C THR A 269 16.63 10.67 -5.98
N ALA A 270 16.19 11.93 -5.81
CA ALA A 270 16.91 13.07 -6.35
C ALA A 270 18.27 13.29 -5.66
N GLU A 271 19.28 13.59 -6.47
CA GLU A 271 20.66 13.78 -6.00
C GLU A 271 20.74 14.87 -4.93
N GLY A 272 21.38 14.55 -3.80
CA GLY A 272 21.56 15.46 -2.67
C GLY A 272 20.32 15.69 -1.80
N VAL A 273 19.10 15.51 -2.31
CA VAL A 273 17.85 15.75 -1.57
C VAL A 273 17.70 14.73 -0.43
N GLN A 274 17.86 13.43 -0.72
CA GLN A 274 17.74 12.36 0.28
C GLN A 274 18.67 12.61 1.49
N LYS A 275 19.92 13.03 1.24
CA LYS A 275 20.91 13.33 2.29
C LYS A 275 20.49 14.53 3.15
N GLN A 276 19.92 15.57 2.54
CA GLN A 276 19.42 16.74 3.27
C GLN A 276 18.21 16.39 4.13
N LEU A 277 17.26 15.63 3.57
CA LEU A 277 16.10 15.16 4.30
C LEU A 277 16.49 14.27 5.47
N LEU A 278 17.40 13.31 5.26
CA LEU A 278 17.90 12.46 6.34
C LEU A 278 18.46 13.30 7.49
N LYS A 279 19.32 14.28 7.18
CA LYS A 279 19.86 15.20 8.20
C LYS A 279 18.77 16.02 8.91
N MET A 280 17.72 16.41 8.20
CA MET A 280 16.59 17.15 8.77
C MET A 280 15.79 16.28 9.73
N VAL A 281 15.34 15.12 9.27
CA VAL A 281 14.42 14.26 10.02
C VAL A 281 15.10 13.49 11.15
N SER A 282 16.41 13.21 11.06
CA SER A 282 17.19 12.64 12.16
C SER A 282 17.34 13.58 13.36
N ARG A 283 16.97 14.87 13.23
CA ARG A 283 16.97 15.82 14.35
C ARG A 283 15.65 15.84 15.13
N TRP A 284 14.61 15.21 14.61
CA TRP A 284 13.31 15.19 15.25
C TRP A 284 13.35 14.29 16.47
N SER A 285 12.81 14.77 17.58
CA SER A 285 12.63 13.93 18.76
C SER A 285 11.50 12.91 18.54
N LYS A 286 11.47 11.87 19.37
CA LYS A 286 10.33 10.93 19.39
C LYS A 286 9.00 11.65 19.65
N ASN A 287 9.03 12.72 20.46
CA ASN A 287 7.84 13.51 20.75
C ASN A 287 7.38 14.31 19.52
N ASP A 288 8.31 14.90 18.76
CA ASP A 288 7.96 15.62 17.52
C ASP A 288 7.34 14.67 16.50
N ARG A 289 7.91 13.47 16.33
CA ARG A 289 7.37 12.40 15.50
C ARG A 289 5.95 12.01 15.91
N LEU A 290 5.73 11.80 17.22
CA LEU A 290 4.41 11.43 17.74
C LEU A 290 3.36 12.53 17.52
N LEU A 291 3.72 13.79 17.78
CA LEU A 291 2.83 14.93 17.57
C LEU A 291 2.48 15.11 16.09
N LEU A 292 3.46 14.98 15.21
CA LEU A 292 3.25 15.09 13.76
C LEU A 292 2.35 13.97 13.23
N ASN A 293 2.60 12.71 13.63
CA ASN A 293 1.77 11.57 13.22
C ASN A 293 0.31 11.72 13.68
N ARG A 294 0.07 12.33 14.84
CA ARG A 294 -1.29 12.58 15.37
C ARG A 294 -2.00 13.76 14.70
N ALA A 295 -1.25 14.66 14.08
CA ALA A 295 -1.80 15.83 13.40
C ALA A 295 -2.25 15.56 11.96
N ALA A 296 -1.87 14.41 11.40
CA ALA A 296 -2.16 13.98 10.03
C ALA A 296 -3.61 13.52 9.80
#